data_AF-A0A7J2SQU2-F1
#
_entry.id   AF-A0A7J2SQU2-F1
#
_cell.length_a   1.000
_cell.length_b   1.000
_cell.length_c   1.000
_cell.angle_alpha   90.00
_cell.angle_beta   90.00
_cell.angle_gamma   90.00
#
_symmetry.space_group_name_H-M   'P 1'
#
loop_
_entity.id
_entity.type
_entity.pdbx_description
1 polymer ?
#
loop_
_entity_poly.entity_id
_entity_poly.type
_entity_poly.pdbx_seq_one_letter_code
_entity_poly.pdbx_strand_id
1 'polypeptide(L)'
;MSRGPRYKPTFRRHREDVTDYRKRKKLLKSRKIRAVIRRSLNHITIQFVQYKEDGDVVLVSAISSDLKRYGWKLPRDTTTAAYLTGLLAGKRAQEAGVKE
;
A
#
# COMPACT_ATOMS: atom_id res chain seq x y z
N MET A 1 25.11 -5.75 10.05
CA MET A 1 26.21 -5.90 11.02
C MET A 1 26.53 -4.52 11.61
N SER A 2 26.59 -4.41 12.95
CA SER A 2 27.02 -3.18 13.62
C SER A 2 28.53 -3.01 13.49
N ARG A 3 29.00 -1.84 13.04
CA ARG A 3 30.42 -1.55 12.81
C ARG A 3 31.04 -0.75 13.96
N GLY A 4 30.81 -1.21 15.20
CA GLY A 4 31.33 -0.58 16.42
C GLY A 4 30.44 0.52 17.03
N PRO A 5 30.91 1.19 18.11
CA PRO A 5 30.09 2.08 18.94
C PRO A 5 29.69 3.40 18.27
N ARG A 6 30.43 3.86 17.25
CA ARG A 6 30.08 5.06 16.47
C ARG A 6 29.14 4.79 15.30
N TYR A 7 28.84 3.53 15.01
CA TYR A 7 27.99 3.18 13.88
C TYR A 7 26.54 3.56 14.18
N LYS A 8 25.99 4.47 13.38
CA LYS A 8 24.56 4.81 13.43
C LYS A 8 23.79 3.85 12.52
N PRO A 9 23.01 2.91 13.08
CA PRO A 9 22.22 2.00 12.27
C PRO A 9 21.13 2.78 11.53
N THR A 10 20.91 2.40 10.28
CA THR A 10 19.78 2.90 9.50
C THR A 10 18.48 2.26 9.98
N PHE A 11 17.36 2.96 9.78
CA PHE A 11 16.04 2.46 10.15
C PHE A 11 15.75 1.10 9.51
N ARG A 12 15.03 0.22 10.22
CA ARG A 12 14.75 -1.16 9.79
C ARG A 12 14.18 -1.22 8.36
N ARG A 13 13.11 -0.47 8.08
CA ARG A 13 12.44 -0.47 6.75
C ARG A 13 13.27 0.16 5.64
N HIS A 14 14.31 0.93 5.98
CA HIS A 14 15.28 1.42 5.02
C HIS A 14 16.30 0.33 4.67
N ARG A 15 16.72 -0.48 5.64
CA ARG A 15 17.59 -1.66 5.40
C ARG A 15 16.90 -2.75 4.59
N GLU A 16 15.58 -2.87 4.72
CA GLU A 16 14.77 -3.82 3.94
C GLU A 16 14.36 -3.26 2.56
N ASP A 17 14.72 -2.01 2.23
CA ASP A 17 14.35 -1.31 0.99
C ASP A 17 12.83 -1.24 0.68
N VAL A 18 11.99 -1.44 1.69
CA VAL A 18 10.52 -1.44 1.53
C VAL A 18 9.94 -0.02 1.58
N THR A 19 10.65 0.94 2.17
CA THR A 19 10.14 2.30 2.41
C THR A 19 11.15 3.39 2.09
N ASP A 20 10.77 4.25 1.15
CA ASP A 20 11.39 5.55 0.96
C ASP A 20 10.85 6.55 1.98
N TYR A 21 11.69 6.90 2.97
CA TYR A 21 11.35 7.86 4.02
C TYR A 21 11.21 9.30 3.52
N ARG A 22 11.93 9.69 2.45
CA ARG A 22 11.81 11.04 1.87
C ARG A 22 10.45 11.21 1.20
N LYS A 23 10.04 10.23 0.37
CA LYS A 23 8.71 10.22 -0.25
C LYS A 23 7.61 10.09 0.79
N ARG A 24 7.76 9.20 1.77
CA ARG A 24 6.80 9.04 2.88
C ARG A 24 6.60 10.34 3.65
N LYS A 25 7.67 11.05 4.02
CA LYS A 25 7.58 12.34 4.73
C LYS A 25 6.77 13.37 3.93
N LYS A 26 7.00 13.48 2.62
CA LYS A 26 6.24 14.39 1.76
C LYS A 26 4.75 14.04 1.69
N LEU A 27 4.42 12.75 1.57
CA LEU A 27 3.03 12.29 1.55
C LEU A 27 2.30 12.53 2.88
N LEU A 28 2.95 12.29 4.02
CA LEU A 28 2.34 12.49 5.34
C LEU A 28 2.03 13.97 5.65
N LYS A 29 2.71 14.92 5.00
CA LYS A 29 2.45 16.36 5.20
C LYS A 29 1.02 16.75 4.84
N SER A 30 0.36 16.06 3.90
CA SER A 30 -1.02 16.38 3.51
C SER A 30 -2.04 15.99 4.60
N ARG A 31 -1.66 15.15 5.57
CA ARG A 31 -2.55 14.56 6.60
C ARG A 31 -3.76 13.79 6.04
N LYS A 32 -3.79 13.52 4.74
CA LYS A 32 -4.83 12.72 4.07
C LYS A 32 -4.55 11.23 4.19
N ILE A 33 -5.57 10.42 3.93
CA ILE A 33 -5.42 8.96 3.83
C ILE A 33 -4.53 8.67 2.61
N ARG A 34 -3.66 7.67 2.73
CA ARG A 34 -2.73 7.31 1.65
C ARG A 34 -3.22 6.08 0.94
N ALA A 35 -3.37 6.17 -0.38
CA ALA A 35 -3.48 5.00 -1.24
C ALA A 35 -2.09 4.36 -1.42
N VAL A 36 -1.83 3.27 -0.72
CA VAL A 36 -0.62 2.46 -0.83
C VAL A 36 -0.85 1.39 -1.88
N ILE A 37 -0.23 1.57 -3.05
CA ILE A 37 -0.27 0.62 -4.15
C ILE A 37 1.04 -0.17 -4.19
N ARG A 38 0.93 -1.50 -4.24
CA ARG A 38 2.05 -2.43 -4.31
C ARG A 38 1.80 -3.46 -5.41
N ARG A 39 2.76 -3.60 -6.32
CA ARG A 39 2.78 -4.63 -7.34
C ARG A 39 3.76 -5.72 -6.94
N SER A 40 3.32 -6.95 -7.07
CA SER A 40 4.15 -8.15 -7.06
C SER A 40 4.14 -8.77 -8.46
N LEU A 41 4.87 -9.86 -8.66
CA LEU A 41 4.91 -10.55 -9.96
C LEU A 41 3.52 -10.99 -10.43
N ASN A 42 2.68 -11.48 -9.52
CA ASN A 42 1.38 -12.08 -9.88
C ASN A 42 0.16 -11.33 -9.33
N HIS A 43 0.37 -10.30 -8.48
CA HIS A 43 -0.71 -9.62 -7.79
C HIS A 43 -0.49 -8.12 -7.67
N ILE A 44 -1.60 -7.39 -7.62
CA ILE A 44 -1.65 -5.95 -7.36
C ILE A 44 -2.46 -5.77 -6.09
N THR A 45 -1.90 -5.04 -5.13
CA THR A 45 -2.52 -4.73 -3.85
C THR A 45 -2.68 -3.23 -3.72
N ILE A 46 -3.89 -2.82 -3.32
CA ILE A 46 -4.25 -1.43 -3.08
C ILE A 46 -4.81 -1.33 -1.68
N GLN A 47 -4.24 -0.47 -0.86
CA GLN A 47 -4.66 -0.26 0.52
C GLN A 47 -4.84 1.23 0.80
N PHE A 48 -5.92 1.58 1.50
CA PHE A 48 -6.12 2.91 2.05
C PHE A 48 -5.66 2.92 3.50
N VAL A 49 -4.62 3.69 3.77
CA VAL A 49 -3.86 3.63 5.01
C VAL A 49 -3.88 4.98 5.72
N GLN A 50 -4.38 4.97 6.95
CA GLN A 50 -4.31 6.09 7.88
C GLN A 50 -3.03 5.99 8.71
N TYR A 51 -2.37 7.13 8.95
CA TYR A 51 -1.22 7.21 9.84
C TYR A 51 -1.67 7.32 11.29
N LYS A 52 -1.11 6.49 12.18
CA LYS A 52 -1.08 6.73 13.63
C LYS A 52 0.36 6.64 14.12
N GLU A 53 0.64 7.22 15.28
CA GLU A 53 1.99 7.26 15.86
C GLU A 53 2.52 5.87 16.19
N ASP A 54 1.66 4.99 16.73
CA ASP A 54 2.00 3.60 17.06
C ASP A 54 2.14 2.70 15.83
N GLY A 55 1.55 3.09 14.70
CA GLY A 55 1.53 2.28 13.49
C GLY A 55 0.50 2.74 12.46
N ASP A 56 0.74 2.38 11.20
CA ASP A 56 -0.21 2.62 10.12
C ASP A 56 -1.44 1.71 10.27
N VAL A 57 -2.65 2.27 10.18
CA VAL A 57 -3.92 1.51 10.20
C VAL A 57 -4.47 1.40 8.79
N VAL A 58 -4.76 0.17 8.36
CA VAL A 58 -5.40 -0.11 7.07
C VAL A 58 -6.91 0.01 7.25
N LEU A 59 -7.53 0.96 6.55
CA LEU A 59 -8.98 1.15 6.55
C LEU A 59 -9.66 0.21 5.55
N VAL A 60 -9.10 0.15 4.35
CA VAL A 60 -9.63 -0.66 3.25
C VAL A 60 -8.47 -1.31 2.51
N SER A 61 -8.68 -2.55 2.08
CA SER A 61 -7.75 -3.31 1.26
C SER A 61 -8.46 -3.96 0.09
N ALA A 62 -7.82 -3.99 -1.07
CA ALA A 62 -8.23 -4.75 -2.23
C ALA A 62 -7.00 -5.39 -2.87
N ILE A 63 -7.13 -6.65 -3.26
CA ILE A 63 -6.07 -7.41 -3.92
C ILE A 63 -6.66 -7.93 -5.24
N SER A 64 -5.86 -8.00 -6.30
CA SER A 64 -6.30 -8.53 -7.58
C SER A 64 -6.74 -10.00 -7.54
N SER A 65 -6.45 -10.74 -6.47
CA SER A 65 -7.04 -12.06 -6.17
C SER A 65 -8.55 -11.99 -5.92
N ASP A 66 -9.04 -10.88 -5.38
CA ASP A 66 -10.45 -10.71 -5.05
C ASP A 66 -11.31 -10.65 -6.32
N LEU A 67 -10.72 -10.26 -7.46
CA LEU A 67 -11.38 -10.28 -8.77
C LEU A 67 -11.88 -11.67 -9.17
N LYS A 68 -11.29 -12.75 -8.60
CA LYS A 68 -11.76 -14.13 -8.83
C LYS A 68 -13.23 -14.30 -8.40
N ARG A 69 -13.67 -13.58 -7.36
CA ARG A 69 -15.07 -13.61 -6.88
C ARG A 69 -16.04 -12.99 -7.88
N TYR A 70 -15.54 -12.15 -8.79
CA TYR A 70 -16.31 -11.49 -9.85
C TYR A 70 -16.12 -12.18 -11.21
N GLY A 71 -15.65 -13.44 -11.23
CA GLY A 71 -15.50 -14.22 -12.46
C GLY A 71 -14.20 -13.98 -13.23
N TRP A 72 -13.22 -13.27 -12.67
CA TRP A 72 -11.94 -13.03 -13.34
C TRP A 72 -11.07 -14.30 -13.42
N LYS A 73 -10.79 -14.74 -14.65
CA LYS A 73 -9.97 -15.94 -14.96
C LYS A 73 -8.60 -15.63 -15.55
N LEU A 74 -8.35 -14.38 -15.93
CA LEU A 74 -7.10 -13.93 -16.55
C LEU A 74 -6.00 -13.67 -15.52
N PRO A 75 -4.75 -13.41 -15.96
CA PRO A 75 -3.67 -13.02 -15.06
C PRO A 75 -4.02 -11.76 -14.24
N ARG A 76 -3.42 -11.64 -13.06
CA ARG A 76 -3.83 -10.70 -11.99
C ARG A 76 -2.83 -9.55 -11.80
N ASP A 77 -1.84 -9.47 -12.67
CA ASP A 77 -0.75 -8.49 -12.70
C ASP A 77 -0.81 -7.59 -13.95
N THR A 78 -1.83 -7.76 -14.79
CA THR A 78 -2.05 -6.97 -16.00
C THR A 78 -2.60 -5.58 -15.68
N THR A 79 -2.51 -4.68 -16.66
CA THR A 79 -3.10 -3.33 -16.58
C THR A 79 -4.61 -3.37 -16.36
N THR A 80 -5.30 -4.33 -16.99
CA THR A 80 -6.75 -4.54 -16.80
C THR A 80 -7.07 -5.00 -15.38
N ALA A 81 -6.28 -5.93 -14.82
CA ALA A 81 -6.40 -6.33 -13.43
C ALA A 81 -6.12 -5.16 -12.48
N ALA A 82 -5.13 -4.31 -12.78
CA ALA A 82 -4.83 -3.10 -12.00
C ALA A 82 -6.03 -2.14 -11.95
N TYR A 83 -6.64 -1.88 -13.11
CA TYR A 83 -7.80 -1.01 -13.25
C TYR A 83 -9.00 -1.53 -12.45
N LEU A 84 -9.34 -2.80 -12.62
CA LEU A 84 -10.46 -3.43 -11.91
C LEU A 84 -10.20 -3.52 -10.40
N THR A 85 -8.96 -3.78 -9.98
CA THR A 85 -8.59 -3.76 -8.56
C THR A 85 -8.73 -2.34 -7.98
N GLY A 86 -8.38 -1.31 -8.76
CA GLY A 86 -8.59 0.10 -8.38
C GLY A 86 -10.07 0.43 -8.22
N LEU A 87 -10.91 0.01 -9.16
CA LEU A 87 -12.37 0.19 -9.07
C LEU A 87 -12.95 -0.51 -7.84
N LEU A 88 -12.54 -1.75 -7.57
CA LEU A 88 -12.95 -2.49 -6.38
C LEU A 88 -12.50 -1.81 -5.08
N ALA A 89 -11.25 -1.32 -5.04
CA ALA A 89 -10.70 -0.59 -3.90
C ALA A 89 -11.49 0.70 -3.65
N GLY A 90 -11.79 1.46 -4.70
CA GLY A 90 -12.58 2.70 -4.63
C GLY A 90 -13.99 2.46 -4.12
N LYS A 91 -14.67 1.41 -4.61
CA LYS A 91 -16.00 1.05 -4.11
C LYS A 91 -16.00 0.72 -2.61
N ARG A 92 -15.04 -0.10 -2.17
CA ARG A 92 -14.88 -0.43 -0.75
C ARG A 92 -14.50 0.80 0.09
N ALA A 93 -13.68 1.70 -0.45
CA ALA A 93 -13.31 2.96 0.21
C ALA A 93 -14.53 3.88 0.40
N GLN A 94 -15.39 3.98 -0.61
CA GLN A 94 -16.63 4.73 -0.55
C GLN A 94 -17.58 4.15 0.51
N GLU A 95 -17.74 2.83 0.57
CA GLU A 95 -18.52 2.13 1.60
C GLU A 95 -17.96 2.37 3.01
N ALA A 96 -16.63 2.46 3.15
CA ALA A 96 -15.95 2.78 4.40
C ALA A 96 -15.92 4.29 4.75
N GLY A 97 -16.55 5.15 3.93
CA GLY A 97 -16.59 6.60 4.16
C GLY A 97 -15.29 7.35 3.85
N VAL A 98 -14.33 6.73 3.15
CA VAL A 98 -13.09 7.35 2.73
C VAL A 98 -13.34 8.17 1.47
N LYS A 99 -13.33 9.50 1.60
CA LYS A 99 -13.55 10.44 0.48
C LYS A 99 -12.27 10.89 -0.21
N GLU A 100 -11.16 10.98 0.53
CA GLU A 100 -9.84 11.43 0.04
C GLU A 100 -8.66 10.75 0.76
#